data_AF-A0A4Y9QPF0-F1
#
_entry.id   AF-A0A4Y9QPF0-F1
#
_cell.length_a   1.000
_cell.length_b   1.000
_cell.length_c   1.000
_cell.angle_alpha   90.00
_cell.angle_beta   90.00
_cell.angle_gamma   90.00
#
_symmetry.space_group_name_H-M   'P 1'
#
loop_
_entity.id
_entity.type
_entity.pdbx_description
1 polymer ?
#
loop_
_entity_poly.entity_id
_entity_poly.type
_entity_poly.pdbx_seq_one_letter_code
_entity_poly.pdbx_strand_id
1 'polypeptide(L)'
;MKIRLPLAFLLLKEIKEKLPLFFIPVFVSLSASCYSQDISGSWRWFEKEDQSFSINLENATSEFRDFDYIGTHCGVAFNGDRMDCTDESYSIFLRKIDQNIFDGRITSAYSLTDFEIRLTYLEEDKKILWEVTKDGKGLFYFPKKVVLN
;
A
#
# COMPACT_ATOMS: atom_id res chain seq x y z
N MET A 1 41.89 -75.82 -56.77
CA MET A 1 40.72 -76.66 -57.09
C MET A 1 39.47 -75.86 -56.76
N LYS A 2 38.51 -75.92 -57.69
CA LYS A 2 37.19 -75.24 -57.81
C LYS A 2 36.49 -74.63 -56.56
N ILE A 3 36.03 -73.37 -56.75
CA ILE A 3 34.63 -72.87 -56.57
C ILE A 3 34.16 -72.70 -55.09
N ARG A 4 33.56 -71.60 -54.58
CA ARG A 4 32.45 -70.72 -55.02
C ARG A 4 32.40 -69.47 -54.12
N LEU A 5 32.18 -68.27 -54.67
CA LEU A 5 31.37 -67.20 -54.07
C LEU A 5 29.92 -67.34 -54.66
N PRO A 6 28.86 -66.60 -54.27
CA PRO A 6 28.65 -65.62 -53.19
C PRO A 6 27.22 -65.71 -52.55
N LEU A 7 26.77 -64.60 -51.94
CA LEU A 7 25.40 -64.22 -51.50
C LEU A 7 24.91 -64.89 -50.21
N ALA A 8 24.27 -64.19 -49.27
CA ALA A 8 23.71 -62.85 -49.25
C ALA A 8 23.24 -62.57 -47.81
N PHE A 9 23.15 -61.27 -47.48
CA PHE A 9 22.07 -60.69 -46.70
C PHE A 9 21.75 -61.27 -45.32
N LEU A 10 21.98 -60.47 -44.28
CA LEU A 10 20.94 -59.91 -43.40
C LEU A 10 21.65 -59.31 -42.17
N LEU A 11 21.78 -57.99 -42.13
CA LEU A 11 20.90 -57.12 -41.34
C LEU A 11 21.08 -57.33 -39.82
N LEU A 12 21.97 -56.55 -39.22
CA LEU A 12 21.76 -56.05 -37.87
C LEU A 12 22.00 -54.54 -37.90
N LYS A 13 20.86 -53.85 -37.96
CA LYS A 13 20.68 -52.39 -37.95
C LYS A 13 21.35 -51.77 -36.73
N GLU A 14 21.99 -50.63 -36.94
CA GLU A 14 22.33 -49.68 -35.88
C GLU A 14 21.06 -49.28 -35.11
N ILE A 15 21.07 -49.52 -33.80
CA ILE A 15 20.07 -48.99 -32.88
C ILE A 15 20.50 -47.57 -32.50
N LYS A 16 20.15 -46.59 -33.34
CA LYS A 16 20.11 -45.17 -32.94
C LYS A 16 18.73 -44.90 -32.36
N GLU A 17 18.52 -45.24 -31.10
CA GLU A 17 17.31 -44.85 -30.38
C GLU A 17 17.43 -43.41 -29.92
N LYS A 18 16.51 -42.59 -30.45
CA LYS A 18 16.38 -41.17 -30.19
C LYS A 18 15.86 -40.98 -28.77
N LEU A 19 16.65 -40.29 -27.94
CA LEU A 19 16.22 -39.82 -26.63
C LEU A 19 15.06 -38.82 -26.82
N PRO A 20 13.84 -39.08 -26.31
CA PRO A 20 12.76 -38.11 -26.40
C PRO A 20 13.05 -36.97 -25.42
N LEU A 21 13.23 -35.76 -25.97
CA LEU A 21 13.35 -34.52 -25.19
C LEU A 21 12.00 -34.31 -24.47
N PHE A 22 11.95 -34.68 -23.19
CA PHE A 22 10.81 -34.41 -22.33
C PHE A 22 10.80 -32.91 -22.04
N PHE A 23 10.03 -32.13 -22.81
CA PHE A 23 9.73 -30.73 -22.47
C PHE A 23 8.86 -30.74 -21.22
N ILE A 24 9.49 -30.61 -20.04
CA ILE A 24 8.78 -30.35 -18.79
C ILE A 24 8.31 -28.89 -18.86
N PRO A 25 7.00 -28.61 -18.93
CA PRO A 25 6.52 -27.24 -18.77
C PRO A 25 6.80 -26.82 -17.33
N VAL A 26 7.84 -26.01 -17.15
CA VAL A 26 8.09 -25.31 -15.90
C VAL A 26 6.92 -24.34 -15.73
N PHE A 27 5.93 -24.74 -14.94
CA PHE A 27 4.91 -23.83 -14.44
C PHE A 27 5.60 -22.80 -13.55
N VAL A 28 6.01 -21.68 -14.15
CA VAL A 28 6.42 -20.50 -13.41
C VAL A 28 5.13 -19.92 -12.83
N SER A 29 4.77 -20.38 -11.63
CA SER A 29 3.76 -19.73 -10.81
C SER A 29 4.27 -18.33 -10.47
N LEU A 30 3.86 -17.34 -11.26
CA LEU A 30 3.98 -15.92 -10.90
C LEU A 30 3.17 -15.73 -9.62
N SER A 31 3.85 -15.77 -8.48
CA SER A 31 3.31 -15.25 -7.23
C SER A 31 3.13 -13.75 -7.45
N ALA A 32 1.90 -13.30 -7.67
CA ALA A 32 1.58 -11.89 -7.52
C ALA A 32 1.81 -11.55 -6.05
N SER A 33 2.96 -10.94 -5.75
CA SER A 33 3.23 -10.37 -4.45
C SER A 33 2.20 -9.26 -4.23
N CYS A 34 1.13 -9.55 -3.50
CA CYS A 34 0.27 -8.52 -2.95
C CYS A 34 1.09 -7.75 -1.92
N TYR A 35 1.86 -6.76 -2.38
CA TYR A 35 2.47 -5.79 -1.50
C TYR A 35 1.32 -5.00 -0.87
N SER A 36 1.03 -5.30 0.40
CA SER A 36 0.18 -4.43 1.19
C SER A 36 0.92 -3.09 1.31
N GLN A 37 0.33 -2.05 0.75
CA GLN A 37 0.88 -0.71 0.86
C GLN A 37 0.84 -0.26 2.31
N ASP A 38 2.02 0.07 2.83
CA ASP A 38 2.22 0.59 4.16
C ASP A 38 2.28 2.12 4.12
N ILE A 39 1.32 2.77 4.78
CA ILE A 39 1.28 4.24 4.94
C ILE A 39 1.59 4.66 6.38
N SER A 40 2.04 3.74 7.22
CA SER A 40 2.45 4.06 8.59
C SER A 40 3.65 5.01 8.59
N GLY A 41 3.72 5.83 9.63
CA GLY A 41 4.72 6.88 9.78
C GLY A 41 4.13 8.27 9.99
N SER A 42 5.02 9.25 10.01
CA SER A 42 4.67 10.64 10.24
C SER A 42 4.64 11.40 8.93
N TRP A 43 3.54 12.13 8.70
CA TRP A 43 3.29 12.90 7.49
C TRP A 43 3.02 14.33 7.86
N ARG A 44 3.62 15.28 7.15
CA ARG A 44 3.53 16.70 7.53
C ARG A 44 3.39 17.65 6.34
N TRP A 45 2.62 18.70 6.58
CA TRP A 45 2.52 19.87 5.74
C TRP A 45 2.74 21.15 6.53
N PHE A 46 3.26 22.17 5.84
CA PHE A 46 3.48 23.52 6.35
C PHE A 46 3.06 24.54 5.30
N GLU A 47 2.34 25.58 5.74
CA GLU A 47 2.16 26.83 4.98
C GLU A 47 3.03 27.89 5.61
N LYS A 48 4.06 28.34 4.87
CA LYS A 48 4.86 29.57 5.07
C LYS A 48 4.95 30.08 6.52
N GLU A 49 5.29 29.16 7.44
CA GLU A 49 5.57 29.30 8.87
C GLU A 49 4.38 29.45 9.85
N ASP A 50 3.19 29.87 9.42
CA ASP A 50 2.08 30.21 10.32
C ASP A 50 1.03 29.11 10.50
N GLN A 51 1.01 28.14 9.60
CA GLN A 51 0.15 26.96 9.67
C GLN A 51 0.94 25.67 9.46
N SER A 52 0.66 24.67 10.28
CA SER A 52 1.18 23.32 10.08
C SER A 52 0.11 22.28 10.35
N PHE A 53 0.23 21.15 9.67
CA PHE A 53 -0.62 20.01 9.93
C PHE A 53 0.21 18.74 9.80
N SER A 54 0.13 17.89 10.81
CA SER A 54 0.77 16.59 10.78
C SER A 54 -0.16 15.49 11.27
N ILE A 55 0.04 14.31 10.72
CA ILE A 55 -0.57 13.07 11.19
C ILE A 55 0.52 12.05 11.46
N ASN A 56 0.28 11.17 12.43
CA ASN A 56 1.11 9.99 12.66
C ASN A 56 0.22 8.76 12.59
N LEU A 57 0.52 7.87 11.64
CA LEU A 57 -0.28 6.68 11.36
C LEU A 57 0.48 5.42 11.78
N GLU A 58 -0.26 4.46 12.30
CA GLU A 58 0.23 3.13 12.63
C GLU A 58 -0.83 2.08 12.28
N ASN A 59 -0.38 0.83 12.14
CA ASN A 59 -1.29 -0.28 11.90
C ASN A 59 -2.28 -0.42 13.08
N ALA A 60 -3.54 -0.69 12.77
CA ALA A 60 -4.55 -0.83 13.81
C ALA A 60 -4.20 -1.97 14.79
N THR A 61 -4.42 -1.71 16.08
CA THR A 61 -4.27 -2.71 17.13
C THR A 61 -5.50 -3.62 17.20
N SER A 62 -5.44 -4.67 18.03
CA SER A 62 -6.57 -5.58 18.24
C SER A 62 -7.84 -4.90 18.76
N GLU A 63 -7.70 -3.75 19.43
CA GLU A 63 -8.80 -2.92 19.90
C GLU A 63 -9.56 -2.25 18.74
N PHE A 64 -8.84 -1.90 17.67
CA PHE A 64 -9.36 -1.17 16.51
C PHE A 64 -9.39 -2.04 15.25
N ARG A 65 -9.66 -3.34 15.39
CA ARG A 65 -9.67 -4.34 14.30
C ARG A 65 -10.57 -4.02 13.11
N ASP A 66 -11.50 -3.09 13.29
CA ASP A 66 -12.40 -2.60 12.25
C ASP A 66 -11.72 -1.56 11.34
N PHE A 67 -10.46 -1.20 11.60
CA PHE A 67 -9.67 -0.26 10.83
C PHE A 67 -8.36 -0.91 10.41
N ASP A 68 -7.76 -0.42 9.32
CA ASP A 68 -6.44 -0.84 8.86
C ASP A 68 -5.35 0.02 9.50
N TYR A 69 -5.64 1.32 9.66
CA TYR A 69 -4.75 2.28 10.31
C TYR A 69 -5.48 3.09 11.35
N ILE A 70 -4.74 3.42 12.40
CA ILE A 70 -5.11 4.39 13.42
C ILE A 70 -4.02 5.44 13.53
N GLY A 71 -4.33 6.58 14.12
CA GLY A 71 -3.34 7.62 14.25
C GLY A 71 -3.74 8.81 15.06
N THR A 72 -2.79 9.73 15.19
CA THR A 72 -2.94 11.01 15.86
C THR A 72 -2.77 12.15 14.86
N HIS A 73 -3.27 13.33 15.22
CA HIS A 73 -3.06 14.54 14.44
C HIS A 73 -2.59 15.70 15.32
N CYS A 74 -1.97 16.68 14.66
CA CYS A 74 -1.73 18.00 15.23
C CYS A 74 -1.83 19.05 14.13
N GLY A 75 -2.84 19.90 14.23
CA GLY A 75 -3.03 21.10 13.41
C GLY A 75 -2.70 22.34 14.23
N VAL A 76 -1.82 23.19 13.71
CA VAL A 76 -1.44 24.46 14.33
C VAL A 76 -1.76 25.57 13.34
N ALA A 77 -2.44 26.60 13.79
CA ALA A 77 -2.78 27.78 12.99
C ALA A 77 -2.50 29.06 13.76
N PHE A 78 -2.37 30.17 13.02
CA PHE A 78 -2.14 31.50 13.58
C PHE A 78 -0.91 31.54 14.50
N ASN A 79 0.23 31.01 14.05
CA ASN A 79 1.50 30.98 14.82
C ASN A 79 1.41 30.29 16.19
N GLY A 80 0.49 29.33 16.35
CA GLY A 80 0.30 28.62 17.61
C GLY A 80 -0.87 29.10 18.45
N ASP A 81 -1.53 30.22 18.10
CA ASP A 81 -2.69 30.71 18.85
C ASP A 81 -3.87 29.72 18.82
N ARG A 82 -3.95 28.89 17.77
CA ARG A 82 -4.93 27.83 17.64
C ARG A 82 -4.24 26.51 17.38
N MET A 83 -4.54 25.54 18.24
CA MET A 83 -4.01 24.18 18.16
C MET A 83 -5.15 23.17 18.26
N ASP A 84 -5.06 22.13 17.43
CA ASP A 84 -5.95 20.98 17.37
C ASP A 84 -5.07 19.73 17.32
N CYS A 85 -4.63 19.25 18.49
CA CYS A 85 -3.63 18.20 18.61
C CYS A 85 -4.07 17.11 19.58
N THR A 86 -3.76 15.86 19.25
CA THR A 86 -4.00 14.68 20.09
C THR A 86 -2.69 13.94 20.33
N ASP A 87 -2.13 14.06 21.53
CA ASP A 87 -0.86 13.42 21.87
C ASP A 87 -1.04 12.05 22.54
N GLU A 88 -2.14 11.83 23.28
CA GLU A 88 -2.35 10.63 24.10
C GLU A 88 -3.48 9.71 23.59
N SER A 89 -4.22 10.11 22.55
CA SER A 89 -5.38 9.34 22.08
C SER A 89 -5.48 9.36 20.56
N TYR A 90 -5.82 8.20 19.98
CA TYR A 90 -6.09 8.10 18.55
C TYR A 90 -7.28 8.98 18.17
N SER A 91 -7.09 9.76 17.14
CA SER A 91 -8.10 10.64 16.55
C SER A 91 -8.38 10.30 15.11
N ILE A 92 -7.50 9.57 14.44
CA ILE A 92 -7.63 9.14 13.05
C ILE A 92 -7.91 7.65 13.01
N PHE A 93 -8.90 7.24 12.21
CA PHE A 93 -9.28 5.86 12.00
C PHE A 93 -9.58 5.64 10.53
N LEU A 94 -8.86 4.75 9.86
CA LEU A 94 -8.88 4.59 8.40
C LEU A 94 -9.08 3.13 7.99
N ARG A 95 -9.80 2.94 6.88
CA ARG A 95 -9.93 1.68 6.16
C ARG A 95 -9.44 1.84 4.74
N LYS A 96 -8.72 0.85 4.23
CA LYS A 96 -8.36 0.77 2.83
C LYS A 96 -9.60 0.39 2.02
N ILE A 97 -9.95 1.22 1.04
CA ILE A 97 -11.09 0.97 0.15
C ILE A 97 -10.68 0.62 -1.28
N ASP A 98 -9.46 1.01 -1.67
CA ASP A 98 -8.88 0.67 -2.96
C ASP A 98 -7.34 0.66 -2.85
N GLN A 99 -6.66 0.32 -3.93
CA GLN A 99 -5.23 0.57 -4.07
C GLN A 99 -4.95 2.05 -3.83
N ASN A 100 -4.18 2.34 -2.78
CA ASN A 100 -3.70 3.66 -2.39
C ASN A 100 -4.77 4.62 -1.88
N ILE A 101 -6.00 4.15 -1.68
CA ILE A 101 -7.11 4.98 -1.21
C ILE A 101 -7.62 4.45 0.12
N PHE A 102 -7.65 5.34 1.10
CA PHE A 102 -8.08 5.06 2.47
C PHE A 102 -9.16 6.05 2.87
N ASP A 103 -10.29 5.55 3.36
CA ASP A 103 -11.40 6.36 3.88
C ASP A 103 -11.50 6.19 5.38
N GLY A 104 -11.99 7.23 6.05
CA GLY A 104 -12.16 7.14 7.48
C GLY A 104 -12.65 8.42 8.12
N ARG A 105 -12.27 8.60 9.38
CA ARG A 105 -12.64 9.77 10.16
C ARG A 105 -11.46 10.32 10.93
N ILE A 106 -11.53 11.62 11.19
CA ILE A 106 -10.72 12.34 12.16
C ILE A 106 -11.63 12.99 13.20
N THR A 107 -11.30 12.84 14.48
CA THR A 107 -11.95 13.57 15.58
C THR A 107 -11.10 14.77 15.94
N SER A 108 -11.62 15.98 15.78
CA SER A 108 -10.95 17.22 16.23
C SER A 108 -10.82 17.21 17.76
N ALA A 109 -9.62 17.45 18.28
CA ALA A 109 -9.36 17.68 19.70
C ALA A 109 -9.96 19.01 20.18
N TYR A 110 -10.00 20.00 19.29
CA TYR A 110 -10.52 21.33 19.60
C TYR A 110 -12.04 21.35 19.76
N SER A 111 -12.78 20.73 18.84
CA SER A 111 -14.26 20.76 18.85
C SER A 111 -14.90 19.46 19.32
N LEU A 112 -14.14 18.37 19.48
CA LEU A 112 -14.65 17.04 19.79
C LEU A 112 -15.69 16.55 18.78
N THR A 113 -15.54 16.95 17.51
CA THR A 113 -16.42 16.56 16.41
C THR A 113 -15.66 15.75 15.36
N ASP A 114 -16.38 14.82 14.74
CA ASP A 114 -15.87 13.96 13.70
C ASP A 114 -16.03 14.60 12.32
N PHE A 115 -15.02 14.39 11.48
CA PHE A 115 -14.99 14.75 10.05
C PHE A 115 -14.69 13.47 9.26
N GLU A 116 -15.31 13.31 8.09
CA GLU A 116 -14.94 12.22 7.17
C GLU A 116 -13.75 12.67 6.33
N ILE A 117 -12.79 11.76 6.16
CA ILE A 117 -11.53 12.04 5.46
C ILE A 117 -11.21 10.94 4.45
N ARG A 118 -10.38 11.31 3.48
CA ARG A 118 -9.76 10.40 2.52
C ARG A 118 -8.26 10.70 2.44
N LEU A 119 -7.46 9.64 2.49
CA LEU A 119 -6.04 9.68 2.16
C LEU A 119 -5.82 8.98 0.82
N THR A 120 -5.09 9.63 -0.07
CA THR A 120 -4.57 8.99 -1.28
C THR A 120 -3.04 8.97 -1.23
N TYR A 121 -2.44 7.78 -1.20
CA TYR A 121 -1.00 7.63 -1.23
C TYR A 121 -0.48 7.81 -2.66
N LEU A 122 0.38 8.80 -2.85
CA LEU A 122 1.01 9.15 -4.12
C LEU A 122 2.35 8.41 -4.20
N GLU A 123 2.33 7.19 -4.76
CA GLU A 123 3.49 6.29 -4.78
C GLU A 123 4.75 6.90 -5.39
N GLU A 124 4.61 7.62 -6.50
CA GLU A 124 5.74 8.22 -7.24
C GLU A 124 6.48 9.25 -6.38
N ASP A 125 5.74 10.03 -5.59
CA ASP A 125 6.26 11.11 -4.76
C ASP A 125 6.54 10.68 -3.32
N LYS A 126 6.03 9.52 -2.90
CA LYS A 126 5.95 9.07 -1.50
C LYS A 126 5.31 10.12 -0.61
N LYS A 127 4.09 10.52 -0.97
CA LYS A 127 3.32 11.55 -0.27
C LYS A 127 1.90 11.09 0.00
N ILE A 128 1.21 11.80 0.89
CA ILE A 128 -0.21 11.59 1.13
C ILE A 128 -0.97 12.83 0.68
N LEU A 129 -1.90 12.66 -0.26
CA LEU A 129 -2.97 13.61 -0.47
C LEU A 129 -4.01 13.41 0.64
N TRP A 130 -4.12 14.41 1.50
CA TRP A 130 -5.11 14.53 2.55
C TRP A 130 -6.34 15.29 2.02
N GLU A 131 -7.53 14.76 2.28
CA GLU A 131 -8.81 15.42 1.96
C GLU A 131 -9.84 15.22 3.07
N VAL A 132 -10.51 16.30 3.46
CA VAL A 132 -11.76 16.25 4.23
C VAL A 132 -12.91 16.11 3.25
N THR A 133 -13.56 14.95 3.25
CA THR A 133 -14.66 14.61 2.33
C THR A 133 -16.02 15.05 2.84
N LYS A 134 -16.17 15.19 4.17
CA LYS A 134 -17.39 15.71 4.80
C LYS A 134 -17.09 16.44 6.11
N ASP A 135 -17.77 17.57 6.26
CA ASP A 135 -17.59 18.44 7.42
C ASP A 135 -18.36 17.95 8.65
N GLY A 136 -17.69 18.02 9.80
CA GLY A 136 -18.31 17.95 11.12
C GLY A 136 -19.02 19.26 11.47
N LYS A 137 -19.75 19.25 12.60
CA LYS A 137 -20.47 20.44 13.11
C LYS A 137 -19.60 21.41 13.92
N GLY A 138 -18.28 21.19 13.96
CA GLY A 138 -17.34 21.93 14.81
C GLY A 138 -16.26 22.70 14.05
N LEU A 139 -15.47 23.46 14.80
CA LEU A 139 -14.26 24.12 14.31
C LEU A 139 -13.08 23.14 14.31
N PHE A 140 -12.19 23.30 13.33
CA PHE A 140 -10.96 22.54 13.20
C PHE A 140 -9.87 23.42 12.60
N TYR A 141 -8.61 23.10 12.90
CA TYR A 141 -7.44 23.89 12.47
C TYR A 141 -6.46 23.09 11.61
N PHE A 142 -6.97 22.14 10.85
CA PHE A 142 -6.25 21.40 9.81
C PHE A 142 -6.79 21.75 8.41
N PRO A 143 -6.01 21.62 7.33
CA PRO A 143 -6.45 21.98 5.98
C PRO A 143 -7.55 21.04 5.47
N LYS A 144 -8.41 21.56 4.58
CA LYS A 144 -9.43 20.75 3.89
C LYS A 144 -8.84 19.80 2.85
N LYS A 145 -7.79 20.24 2.16
CA LYS A 145 -7.11 19.46 1.12
C LYS A 145 -5.66 19.87 1.04
N VAL A 146 -4.73 18.92 1.15
CA VAL A 146 -3.30 19.21 1.12
C VAL A 146 -2.45 17.99 0.81
N VAL A 147 -1.23 18.19 0.34
CA VAL A 147 -0.25 17.11 0.20
C VAL A 147 0.72 17.14 1.39
N LEU A 148 0.73 16.04 2.13
CA LEU A 148 1.64 15.76 3.24
C LEU A 148 2.91 15.07 2.73
N ASN A 149 4.06 15.43 3.29
CA ASN A 149 5.38 14.88 2.98
C ASN A 149 5.93 14.06 4.14
#